data_AF-A0A4Y9TKY8-F1
#
_entry.id   AF-A0A4Y9TKY8-F1
#
_cell.length_a   1.000
_cell.length_b   1.000
_cell.length_c   1.000
_cell.angle_alpha   90.00
_cell.angle_beta   90.00
_cell.angle_gamma   90.00
#
_symmetry.space_group_name_H-M   'P 1'
#
loop_
_entity.id
_entity.type
_entity.pdbx_description
1 polymer ?
#
loop_
_entity_poly.entity_id
_entity_poly.type
_entity_poly.pdbx_seq_one_letter_code
_entity_poly.pdbx_strand_id
1 'polypeptide(L)'
;MDDKQADALAVLLSNEHATHFKTLNSQPKLKKFSVFKETRVAATRGTISFFDGSPQTLRGQLKAFMFSPKRECCTPYMIVDIDSKCGWLKLMRFVGNKHAELNTETICLLLSGDDNDVNSFGFRFEHPERFPGNKHGFFHVQPIISNSTDSPFPGCITWLPVHFPTFYMFASSAFELTIFSIHSLAGWELLSEFQRKHREDNGVLKHLIRVGDSSRVPYPFGAIA
;
A
#
# COMPACT_ATOMS: atom_id res chain seq x y z
N MET A 1 4.00 13.44 10.19
CA MET A 1 3.02 12.54 10.82
C MET A 1 3.30 12.58 12.30
N ASP A 2 2.30 12.82 13.13
CA ASP A 2 2.48 12.81 14.58
C ASP A 2 2.38 11.40 15.18
N ASP A 3 2.68 11.25 16.48
CA ASP A 3 2.68 9.96 17.16
C ASP A 3 1.30 9.29 17.19
N LYS A 4 0.24 10.09 17.32
CA LYS A 4 -1.15 9.59 17.37
C LYS A 4 -1.55 9.03 16.01
N GLN A 5 -1.26 9.75 14.93
CA GLN A 5 -1.49 9.33 13.56
C GLN A 5 -0.71 8.06 13.22
N ALA A 6 0.58 8.03 13.57
CA ALA A 6 1.44 6.86 13.34
C ALA A 6 0.93 5.64 14.09
N ASP A 7 0.54 5.77 15.36
CA ASP A 7 -0.01 4.66 16.13
C ASP A 7 -1.35 4.18 15.56
N ALA A 8 -2.25 5.11 15.19
CA ALA A 8 -3.54 4.78 14.62
C ALA A 8 -3.40 4.00 13.30
N LEU A 9 -2.54 4.46 12.40
CA LEU A 9 -2.25 3.77 11.14
C LEU A 9 -1.55 2.42 11.37
N ALA A 10 -0.64 2.33 12.34
CA ALA A 10 0.02 1.08 12.67
C ALA A 10 -0.96 0.04 13.22
N VAL A 11 -1.94 0.47 14.04
CA VAL A 11 -3.04 -0.38 14.52
C VAL A 11 -3.89 -0.87 13.36
N LEU A 12 -4.30 0.03 12.46
CA LEU A 12 -5.09 -0.33 11.29
C LEU A 12 -4.38 -1.40 10.45
N LEU A 13 -3.17 -1.08 9.98
CA LEU A 13 -2.42 -1.92 9.06
C LEU A 13 -2.01 -3.27 9.66
N SER A 14 -1.66 -3.32 10.95
CA SER A 14 -1.34 -4.58 11.62
C SER A 14 -2.57 -5.49 11.79
N ASN A 15 -3.75 -4.91 12.02
CA ASN A 15 -5.00 -5.68 12.10
C ASN A 15 -5.46 -6.19 10.74
N GLU A 16 -5.39 -5.36 9.69
CA GLU A 16 -5.69 -5.80 8.33
C GLU A 16 -4.76 -6.94 7.91
N HIS A 17 -3.46 -6.77 8.13
CA HIS A 17 -2.49 -7.82 7.84
C HIS A 17 -2.81 -9.11 8.60
N ALA A 18 -3.08 -9.05 9.91
CA ALA A 18 -3.43 -10.25 10.69
C ALA A 18 -4.69 -10.94 10.16
N THR A 19 -5.72 -10.16 9.81
CA THR A 19 -7.01 -10.66 9.30
C THR A 19 -6.84 -11.33 7.94
N HIS A 20 -6.16 -10.67 7.01
CA HIS A 20 -5.94 -11.19 5.66
C HIS A 20 -4.92 -12.33 5.63
N PHE A 21 -3.90 -12.28 6.49
CA PHE A 21 -2.95 -13.38 6.64
C PHE A 21 -3.64 -14.65 7.14
N LYS A 22 -4.55 -14.55 8.11
CA LYS A 22 -5.39 -15.68 8.54
C LYS A 22 -6.23 -16.21 7.38
N THR A 23 -6.86 -15.32 6.61
CA THR A 23 -7.66 -15.67 5.43
C THR A 23 -6.84 -16.45 4.40
N LEU A 24 -5.65 -15.95 4.04
CA LEU A 24 -4.73 -16.59 3.10
C LEU A 24 -4.31 -17.99 3.54
N ASN A 25 -4.03 -18.19 4.83
CA ASN A 25 -3.66 -19.52 5.35
C ASN A 25 -4.86 -20.48 5.48
N SER A 26 -6.08 -19.97 5.66
CA SER A 26 -7.30 -20.77 5.80
C SER A 26 -7.88 -21.27 4.47
N GLN A 27 -7.59 -20.59 3.36
CA GLN A 27 -8.13 -20.94 2.05
C GLN A 27 -7.17 -21.86 1.28
N PRO A 28 -7.55 -23.11 0.96
CA PRO A 28 -6.65 -24.06 0.27
C PRO A 28 -6.11 -23.52 -1.06
N LYS A 29 -6.94 -22.77 -1.80
CA LYS A 29 -6.55 -22.13 -3.07
C LYS A 29 -5.49 -21.04 -2.90
N LEU A 30 -5.42 -20.42 -1.72
CA LEU A 30 -4.46 -19.35 -1.39
C LEU A 30 -3.23 -19.87 -0.64
N LYS A 31 -3.31 -21.08 -0.07
CA LYS A 31 -2.24 -21.70 0.73
C LYS A 31 -0.94 -21.90 -0.06
N LYS A 32 -1.01 -22.09 -1.39
CA LYS A 32 0.19 -22.18 -2.26
C LYS A 32 1.09 -20.94 -2.21
N PHE A 33 0.55 -19.79 -1.79
CA PHE A 33 1.28 -18.53 -1.64
C PHE A 33 1.85 -18.31 -0.23
N SER A 34 1.72 -19.28 0.68
CA SER A 34 2.46 -19.27 1.95
C SER A 34 3.99 -19.33 1.75
N VAL A 35 4.45 -19.53 0.52
CA VAL A 35 5.87 -19.48 0.13
C VAL A 35 6.49 -18.09 0.31
N PHE A 36 5.71 -17.01 0.32
CA PHE A 36 6.22 -15.63 0.49
C PHE A 36 6.49 -15.24 1.97
N LYS A 37 6.78 -16.23 2.83
CA LYS A 37 7.08 -16.02 4.27
C LYS A 37 8.59 -15.90 4.50
N GLU A 38 8.99 -15.03 5.44
CA GLU A 38 10.39 -14.70 5.79
C GLU A 38 11.28 -15.93 6.08
N THR A 39 10.70 -17.05 6.51
CA THR A 39 11.46 -18.20 7.04
C THR A 39 11.84 -19.30 6.03
N ARG A 40 11.50 -19.20 4.73
CA ARG A 40 11.74 -20.33 3.79
C ARG A 40 12.27 -20.04 2.39
N VAL A 41 12.48 -18.80 1.95
CA VAL A 41 12.97 -18.58 0.58
C VAL A 41 14.44 -18.17 0.59
N ALA A 42 15.32 -19.17 0.62
CA ALA A 42 16.59 -19.03 -0.07
C ALA A 42 16.28 -18.68 -1.53
N ALA A 43 16.84 -17.56 -2.00
CA ALA A 43 16.67 -16.96 -3.32
C ALA A 43 16.30 -17.97 -4.43
N THR A 44 15.05 -17.90 -4.93
CA THR A 44 14.63 -18.29 -6.31
C THR A 44 13.11 -18.28 -6.54
N ARG A 45 12.25 -18.15 -5.51
CA ARG A 45 10.79 -18.02 -5.71
C ARG A 45 10.19 -16.84 -4.94
N GLY A 46 10.38 -15.64 -5.49
CA GLY A 46 9.67 -14.41 -5.11
C GLY A 46 10.51 -13.38 -4.36
N THR A 47 10.43 -12.12 -4.80
CA THR A 47 11.05 -10.91 -4.21
C THR A 47 10.18 -10.23 -3.15
N ILE A 48 9.07 -10.87 -2.80
CA ILE A 48 8.03 -10.35 -1.91
C ILE A 48 8.03 -11.19 -0.64
N SER A 49 8.40 -10.56 0.47
CA SER A 49 8.32 -11.14 1.81
C SER A 49 7.21 -10.47 2.61
N PHE A 50 6.43 -11.28 3.33
CA PHE A 50 5.46 -10.80 4.30
C PHE A 50 6.00 -10.89 5.71
N PHE A 51 5.56 -9.94 6.53
CA PHE A 51 5.67 -10.10 7.97
C PHE A 51 4.92 -11.37 8.41
N ASP A 52 5.54 -12.23 9.21
CA ASP A 52 4.94 -13.48 9.72
C ASP A 52 4.92 -13.58 11.26
N GLY A 53 5.30 -12.50 11.94
CA GLY A 53 5.30 -12.37 13.41
C GLY A 53 3.96 -11.95 14.02
N SER A 54 3.99 -11.53 15.29
CA SER A 54 2.78 -11.08 15.99
C SER A 54 2.29 -9.71 15.51
N PRO A 55 0.97 -9.45 15.48
CA PRO A 55 0.42 -8.13 15.11
C PRO A 55 0.95 -6.99 16.00
N GLN A 56 1.24 -7.27 17.27
CA GLN A 56 1.83 -6.31 18.20
C GLN A 56 3.26 -5.92 17.81
N THR A 57 4.07 -6.90 17.40
CA THR A 57 5.42 -6.66 16.87
C THR A 57 5.35 -5.85 15.59
N LEU A 58 4.44 -6.20 14.67
CA LEU A 58 4.24 -5.43 13.43
C LEU A 58 3.85 -3.99 13.74
N ARG A 59 2.86 -3.75 14.60
CA ARG A 59 2.45 -2.41 15.03
C ARG A 59 3.64 -1.61 15.53
N GLY A 60 4.47 -2.19 16.41
CA GLY A 60 5.66 -1.54 16.93
C GLY A 60 6.65 -1.14 15.83
N GLN A 61 6.92 -2.05 14.88
CA GLN A 61 7.80 -1.78 13.74
C GLN A 61 7.23 -0.69 12.82
N LEU A 62 5.94 -0.76 12.48
CA LEU A 62 5.28 0.22 11.61
C LEU A 62 5.26 1.60 12.26
N LYS A 63 4.87 1.69 13.54
CA LYS A 63 4.85 2.96 14.28
C LYS A 63 6.25 3.59 14.30
N ALA A 64 7.27 2.80 14.66
CA ALA A 64 8.65 3.28 14.71
C ALA A 64 9.13 3.77 13.34
N PHE A 65 8.83 3.04 12.27
CA PHE A 65 9.24 3.41 10.92
C PHE A 65 8.53 4.65 10.40
N MET A 66 7.22 4.79 10.64
CA MET A 66 6.45 5.98 10.24
C MET A 66 6.90 7.24 10.98
N PHE A 67 7.29 7.10 12.25
CA PHE A 67 7.79 8.21 13.07
C PHE A 67 9.22 8.60 12.69
N SER A 68 10.08 7.62 12.42
CA SER A 68 11.49 7.83 12.09
C SER A 68 11.92 6.90 10.94
N PRO A 69 11.61 7.28 9.69
CA PRO A 69 11.98 6.48 8.53
C PRO A 69 13.50 6.38 8.44
N LYS A 70 14.02 5.17 8.26
CA LYS A 70 15.46 4.96 8.06
C LYS A 70 15.79 5.14 6.58
N ARG A 71 16.89 5.84 6.28
CA ARG A 71 17.37 6.05 4.90
C ARG A 71 17.55 4.72 4.19
N GLU A 72 17.01 4.62 2.99
CA GLU A 72 17.21 3.49 2.07
C GLU A 72 16.84 2.14 2.70
N CYS A 73 15.94 2.17 3.69
CA CYS A 73 15.38 1.00 4.34
C CYS A 73 13.91 0.86 3.96
N CYS A 74 13.37 -0.35 4.13
CA CYS A 74 11.95 -0.62 3.95
C CYS A 74 11.44 -1.56 5.04
N THR A 75 10.14 -1.49 5.32
CA THR A 75 9.46 -2.54 6.09
C THR A 75 9.22 -3.77 5.21
N PRO A 76 8.98 -4.95 5.80
CA PRO A 76 8.34 -6.06 5.08
C PRO A 76 7.01 -5.63 4.46
N TYR A 77 6.53 -6.37 3.46
CA TYR A 77 5.18 -6.15 2.95
C TYR A 77 4.14 -6.59 3.99
N MET A 78 3.12 -5.76 4.14
CA MET A 78 1.89 -6.09 4.85
C MET A 78 0.77 -6.34 3.85
N ILE A 79 -0.18 -7.18 4.24
CA ILE A 79 -1.36 -7.49 3.44
C ILE A 79 -2.42 -6.48 3.86
N VAL A 80 -2.84 -5.61 2.96
CA VAL A 80 -3.81 -4.54 3.25
C VAL A 80 -5.21 -4.96 2.88
N ASP A 81 -5.36 -5.75 1.81
CA ASP A 81 -6.66 -6.25 1.36
C ASP A 81 -6.49 -7.50 0.47
N ILE A 82 -7.58 -8.27 0.30
CA ILE A 82 -7.70 -9.38 -0.63
C ILE A 82 -9.01 -9.23 -1.40
N ASP A 83 -8.92 -9.00 -2.72
CA ASP A 83 -10.07 -9.17 -3.61
C ASP A 83 -10.22 -10.66 -3.93
N SER A 84 -11.03 -11.37 -3.15
CA SER A 84 -11.25 -12.80 -3.36
C SER A 84 -12.06 -13.12 -4.62
N LYS A 85 -12.76 -12.15 -5.23
CA LYS A 85 -13.56 -12.38 -6.44
C LYS A 85 -12.65 -12.47 -7.67
N CYS A 86 -11.70 -11.54 -7.75
CA CYS A 86 -10.75 -11.47 -8.86
C CYS A 86 -9.42 -12.18 -8.54
N GLY A 87 -9.20 -12.53 -7.27
CA GLY A 87 -7.97 -13.12 -6.78
C GLY A 87 -6.84 -12.11 -6.64
N TRP A 88 -7.06 -10.85 -6.29
CA TRP A 88 -5.95 -9.92 -6.06
C TRP A 88 -5.52 -9.91 -4.60
N LEU A 89 -4.24 -10.16 -4.35
CA LEU A 89 -3.59 -9.90 -3.07
C LEU A 89 -2.98 -8.51 -3.10
N LYS A 90 -3.40 -7.65 -2.18
CA LYS A 90 -3.04 -6.23 -2.17
C LYS A 90 -2.10 -5.93 -1.01
N LEU A 91 -0.92 -5.44 -1.35
CA LEU A 91 0.23 -5.37 -0.48
C LEU A 91 0.71 -3.94 -0.37
N MET A 92 1.23 -3.60 0.79
CA MET A 92 1.84 -2.30 1.04
C MET A 92 3.13 -2.46 1.85
N ARG A 93 4.07 -1.54 1.69
CA ARG A 93 5.16 -1.36 2.66
C ARG A 93 5.58 0.11 2.75
N PHE A 94 6.28 0.44 3.81
CA PHE A 94 6.93 1.74 3.95
C PHE A 94 8.36 1.69 3.45
N VAL A 95 8.81 2.79 2.85
CA VAL A 95 10.17 2.96 2.30
C VAL A 95 10.71 4.31 2.76
N GLY A 96 11.91 4.34 3.32
CA GLY A 96 12.61 5.58 3.63
C GLY A 96 13.48 5.99 2.46
N ASN A 97 13.30 7.21 1.93
CA ASN A 97 14.12 7.70 0.83
C ASN A 97 15.54 8.10 1.32
N LYS A 98 16.39 8.58 0.40
CA LYS A 98 17.75 9.08 0.70
C LYS A 98 17.79 10.21 1.74
N HIS A 99 16.67 10.88 1.96
CA HIS A 99 16.49 11.98 2.92
C HIS A 99 15.78 11.56 4.21
N ALA A 100 15.54 10.26 4.44
CA ALA A 100 14.77 9.74 5.58
C ALA A 100 13.30 10.23 5.60
N GLU A 101 12.73 10.51 4.43
CA GLU A 101 11.31 10.83 4.28
C GLU A 101 10.51 9.56 3.95
N LEU A 102 9.25 9.52 4.39
CA LEU A 102 8.41 8.34 4.34
C LEU A 102 7.67 8.22 3.00
N ASN A 103 8.10 7.25 2.19
CA ASN A 103 7.39 6.81 1.00
C ASN A 103 6.62 5.52 1.29
N THR A 104 5.76 5.12 0.35
CA THR A 104 5.09 3.83 0.40
C THR A 104 5.13 3.15 -0.95
N GLU A 105 5.24 1.83 -0.96
CA GLU A 105 5.04 1.01 -2.14
C GLU A 105 3.78 0.18 -1.97
N THR A 106 3.01 0.09 -3.05
CA THR A 106 1.77 -0.69 -3.14
C THR A 106 1.89 -1.67 -4.30
N ILE A 107 1.43 -2.89 -4.11
CA ILE A 107 1.47 -3.94 -5.15
C ILE A 107 0.19 -4.74 -5.10
N CYS A 108 -0.40 -4.98 -6.26
CA CYS A 108 -1.45 -5.95 -6.46
C CYS A 108 -0.86 -7.18 -7.16
N LEU A 109 -0.97 -8.34 -6.53
CA LEU A 109 -0.56 -9.62 -7.10
C LEU A 109 -1.79 -10.43 -7.48
N LEU A 110 -1.87 -10.87 -8.72
CA LEU A 110 -2.93 -11.78 -9.15
C LEU A 110 -2.62 -13.19 -8.66
N LEU A 111 -3.54 -13.71 -7.85
CA LEU A 111 -3.61 -15.08 -7.34
C LEU A 111 -4.29 -15.95 -8.39
N SER A 112 -3.74 -16.00 -9.60
CA SER A 112 -4.28 -16.87 -10.66
C SER A 112 -3.98 -18.34 -10.33
N GLY A 113 -4.85 -19.23 -10.79
CA GLY A 113 -4.79 -20.66 -10.52
C GLY A 113 -3.58 -21.36 -11.14
N ASP A 114 -3.00 -20.78 -12.20
CA ASP A 114 -1.86 -21.32 -12.93
C ASP A 114 -0.55 -20.82 -12.32
N ASP A 115 0.33 -21.75 -11.93
CA ASP A 115 1.61 -21.42 -11.29
C ASP A 115 2.59 -20.73 -12.24
N ASN A 116 2.28 -20.67 -13.54
CA ASN A 116 3.08 -19.97 -14.55
C ASN A 116 2.63 -18.51 -14.80
N ASP A 117 1.41 -18.13 -14.39
CA ASP A 117 0.81 -16.83 -14.69
C ASP A 117 0.61 -16.01 -13.41
N VAL A 118 1.71 -15.65 -12.75
CA VAL A 118 1.68 -14.55 -11.78
C VAL A 118 1.63 -13.26 -12.58
N ASN A 119 0.72 -12.37 -12.24
CA ASN A 119 0.67 -11.00 -12.77
C ASN A 119 0.74 -10.01 -11.62
N SER A 120 1.48 -8.93 -11.81
CA SER A 120 1.56 -7.86 -10.81
C SER A 120 1.63 -6.48 -11.41
N PHE A 121 1.07 -5.54 -10.69
CA PHE A 121 1.28 -4.12 -10.91
C PHE A 121 1.43 -3.42 -9.57
N GLY A 122 2.17 -2.33 -9.54
CA GLY A 122 2.41 -1.60 -8.31
C GLY A 122 2.64 -0.12 -8.55
N PHE A 123 2.48 0.64 -7.49
CA PHE A 123 2.77 2.07 -7.46
C PHE A 123 3.61 2.41 -6.23
N ARG A 124 4.54 3.34 -6.41
CA ARG A 124 5.25 4.02 -5.33
C ARG A 124 4.69 5.43 -5.16
N PHE A 125 4.35 5.76 -3.92
CA PHE A 125 3.94 7.09 -3.52
C PHE A 125 5.13 7.75 -2.81
N GLU A 126 5.57 8.89 -3.32
CA GLU A 126 6.83 9.51 -2.92
C GLU A 126 6.71 10.97 -2.51
N HIS A 127 7.50 11.34 -1.52
CA HIS A 127 7.81 12.73 -1.21
C HIS A 127 8.47 13.45 -2.40
N PRO A 128 8.26 14.78 -2.53
CA PRO A 128 8.88 15.58 -3.58
C PRO A 128 10.40 15.47 -3.53
N GLU A 129 11.00 15.30 -4.70
CA GLU A 129 12.46 15.37 -4.84
C GLU A 129 12.98 16.76 -4.49
N ARG A 130 13.98 16.83 -3.59
CA ARG A 130 14.66 18.07 -3.25
C ARG A 130 15.69 18.40 -4.34
N PHE A 131 15.32 19.26 -5.29
CA PHE A 131 16.24 19.77 -6.31
C PHE A 131 16.87 21.12 -5.91
N PRO A 132 18.16 21.34 -6.20
CA PRO A 132 18.74 22.68 -6.13
C PRO A 132 17.97 23.63 -7.05
N GLY A 133 17.41 24.72 -6.50
CA GLY A 133 16.62 25.69 -7.27
C GLY A 133 15.10 25.50 -7.27
N ASN A 134 14.56 24.62 -6.42
CA ASN A 134 13.14 24.57 -5.99
C ASN A 134 12.11 24.77 -7.12
N LYS A 135 11.97 23.78 -8.02
CA LYS A 135 10.85 23.73 -8.98
C LYS A 135 9.94 22.51 -8.87
N HIS A 136 10.25 21.56 -7.98
CA HIS A 136 9.45 20.35 -7.79
C HIS A 136 9.02 20.26 -6.32
N GLY A 137 7.73 20.46 -6.05
CA GLY A 137 7.20 20.62 -4.69
C GLY A 137 5.90 19.86 -4.46
N PHE A 138 5.63 18.81 -5.24
CA PHE A 138 4.43 17.98 -5.13
C PHE A 138 4.81 16.52 -4.94
N PHE A 139 3.90 15.76 -4.34
CA PHE A 139 4.07 14.32 -4.18
C PHE A 139 3.83 13.60 -5.49
N HIS A 140 4.39 12.41 -5.59
CA HIS A 140 4.46 11.64 -6.82
C HIS A 140 3.81 10.28 -6.64
N VAL A 141 3.08 9.81 -7.65
CA VAL A 141 2.67 8.40 -7.77
C VAL A 141 3.32 7.84 -9.04
N GLN A 142 4.20 6.86 -8.87
CA GLN A 142 4.99 6.26 -9.94
C GLN A 142 4.68 4.78 -10.09
N PRO A 143 4.46 4.27 -11.31
CA PRO A 143 4.37 2.84 -11.52
C PRO A 143 5.71 2.16 -11.23
N ILE A 144 5.68 0.97 -10.61
CA ILE A 144 6.88 0.20 -10.27
C ILE A 144 6.80 -1.24 -10.80
N ILE A 145 7.91 -1.73 -11.36
CA ILE A 145 8.09 -3.14 -11.76
C ILE A 145 9.13 -3.86 -10.91
N SER A 146 9.89 -3.12 -10.10
CA SER A 146 10.85 -3.61 -9.12
C SER A 146 10.60 -2.95 -7.78
N ASN A 147 11.02 -3.64 -6.72
CA ASN A 147 10.95 -3.16 -5.36
C ASN A 147 12.07 -2.12 -5.10
N SER A 148 12.01 -1.41 -3.98
CA SER A 148 13.06 -0.49 -3.49
C SER A 148 14.46 -1.09 -3.29
N THR A 149 14.64 -2.41 -3.45
CA THR A 149 15.94 -3.09 -3.43
C THR A 149 16.32 -3.59 -4.84
N ASP A 150 15.77 -2.95 -5.88
CA ASP A 150 15.96 -3.25 -7.30
C ASP A 150 15.62 -4.68 -7.72
N SER A 151 14.83 -5.38 -6.91
CA SER A 151 14.42 -6.75 -7.19
C SER A 151 13.09 -6.75 -7.95
N PRO A 152 12.98 -7.38 -9.13
CA PRO A 152 11.79 -7.33 -9.97
C PRO A 152 10.59 -8.02 -9.29
N PHE A 153 9.39 -7.50 -9.51
CA PHE A 153 8.17 -8.17 -9.05
C PHE A 153 7.82 -9.35 -9.96
N PRO A 154 7.31 -10.45 -9.37
CA PRO A 154 6.88 -11.59 -10.15
C PRO A 154 5.70 -11.18 -11.04
N GLY A 155 5.77 -11.48 -12.34
CA GLY A 155 4.66 -11.19 -13.24
C GLY A 155 4.44 -9.72 -13.54
N CYS A 156 5.42 -8.85 -13.28
CA CYS A 156 5.24 -7.42 -13.47
C CYS A 156 4.84 -7.09 -14.91
N ILE A 157 3.88 -6.17 -15.04
CA ILE A 157 3.47 -5.65 -16.33
C ILE A 157 4.60 -4.78 -16.89
N THR A 158 5.37 -5.32 -17.85
CA THR A 158 6.58 -4.67 -18.39
C THR A 158 6.31 -3.53 -19.37
N TRP A 159 5.09 -3.44 -19.92
CA TRP A 159 4.70 -2.31 -20.78
C TRP A 159 4.35 -1.05 -19.98
N LEU A 160 4.19 -1.16 -18.66
CA LEU A 160 3.92 -0.05 -17.78
C LEU A 160 5.20 0.79 -17.64
N PRO A 161 5.17 2.09 -17.97
CA PRO A 161 6.40 2.87 -17.93
C PRO A 161 6.79 3.21 -16.49
N VAL A 162 8.04 2.92 -16.15
CA VAL A 162 8.58 3.05 -14.77
C VAL A 162 9.27 4.38 -14.49
N HIS A 163 9.53 5.16 -15.54
CA HIS A 163 10.16 6.48 -15.42
C HIS A 163 9.18 7.61 -15.77
N PHE A 164 8.12 7.33 -16.54
CA PHE A 164 7.15 8.34 -17.01
C PHE A 164 5.86 7.69 -17.54
N PRO A 165 4.68 7.83 -16.88
CA PRO A 165 4.27 9.03 -16.19
C PRO A 165 4.32 8.88 -14.67
N THR A 166 4.81 9.94 -14.03
CA THR A 166 4.59 10.19 -12.62
C THR A 166 3.36 11.06 -12.48
N PHE A 167 2.37 10.65 -11.70
CA PHE A 167 1.19 11.47 -11.43
C PHE A 167 1.45 12.40 -10.26
N TYR A 168 1.03 13.65 -10.39
CA TYR A 168 1.08 14.62 -9.32
C TYR A 168 -0.02 14.34 -8.31
N MET A 169 0.33 14.35 -7.03
CA MET A 169 -0.58 14.12 -5.93
C MET A 169 -0.55 15.32 -4.99
N PHE A 170 -1.74 15.83 -4.67
CA PHE A 170 -1.89 16.87 -3.67
C PHE A 170 -1.89 16.23 -2.27
N ALA A 171 -0.70 16.14 -1.69
CA ALA A 171 -0.50 15.80 -0.29
C ALA A 171 0.37 16.88 0.36
N SER A 172 0.17 17.09 1.65
CA SER A 172 0.92 18.04 2.48
C SER A 172 1.81 17.34 3.50
N SER A 173 1.62 16.03 3.69
CA SER A 173 2.32 15.26 4.72
C SER A 173 2.41 13.77 4.40
N ALA A 174 3.32 13.10 5.08
CA ALA A 174 3.45 11.64 5.06
C ALA A 174 2.17 10.90 5.51
N PHE A 175 1.33 11.55 6.34
CA PHE A 175 0.03 11.01 6.73
C PHE A 175 -0.89 10.91 5.51
N GLU A 176 -1.05 12.00 4.77
CA GLU A 176 -1.91 12.04 3.58
C GLU A 176 -1.39 11.09 2.49
N LEU A 177 -0.08 11.03 2.28
CA LEU A 177 0.54 10.03 1.40
C LEU A 177 0.12 8.61 1.80
N THR A 178 0.22 8.27 3.09
CA THR A 178 -0.16 6.95 3.59
C THR A 178 -1.65 6.66 3.39
N ILE A 179 -2.51 7.66 3.62
CA ILE A 179 -3.96 7.56 3.39
C ILE A 179 -4.28 7.29 1.91
N PHE A 180 -3.60 7.97 0.98
CA PHE A 180 -3.77 7.69 -0.46
C PHE A 180 -3.37 6.28 -0.84
N SER A 181 -2.26 5.78 -0.29
CA SER A 181 -1.79 4.41 -0.55
C SER A 181 -2.78 3.38 -0.04
N ILE A 182 -3.31 3.55 1.18
CA ILE A 182 -4.35 2.69 1.75
C ILE A 182 -5.61 2.74 0.89
N HIS A 183 -6.06 3.94 0.50
CA HIS A 183 -7.23 4.13 -0.36
C HIS A 183 -7.09 3.42 -1.70
N SER A 184 -5.91 3.48 -2.34
CA SER A 184 -5.66 2.83 -3.63
C SER A 184 -5.77 1.30 -3.56
N LEU A 185 -5.55 0.71 -2.39
CA LEU A 185 -5.61 -0.74 -2.19
C LEU A 185 -6.99 -1.18 -1.71
N ALA A 186 -7.50 -0.58 -0.63
CA ALA A 186 -8.66 -1.06 0.11
C ALA A 186 -9.92 -0.18 -0.03
N GLY A 187 -9.85 0.89 -0.82
CA GLY A 187 -10.98 1.80 -1.01
C GLY A 187 -11.23 2.73 0.18
N TRP A 188 -12.37 3.40 0.15
CA TRP A 188 -12.75 4.42 1.13
C TRP A 188 -13.41 3.81 2.38
N GLU A 189 -13.90 2.58 2.28
CA GLU A 189 -14.60 1.87 3.34
C GLU A 189 -13.67 1.66 4.53
N LEU A 190 -12.44 1.19 4.29
CA LEU A 190 -11.42 1.03 5.32
C LEU A 190 -11.06 2.38 5.98
N LEU A 191 -10.99 3.44 5.18
CA LEU A 191 -10.75 4.80 5.69
C LEU A 191 -11.91 5.33 6.54
N SER A 192 -13.15 4.98 6.18
CA SER A 192 -14.35 5.34 6.95
C SER A 192 -14.34 4.66 8.32
N GLU A 193 -13.97 3.38 8.38
CA GLU A 193 -13.82 2.67 9.66
C GLU A 193 -12.72 3.27 10.53
N PHE A 194 -11.57 3.59 9.92
CA PHE A 194 -10.49 4.31 10.58
C PHE A 194 -10.96 5.65 11.14
N GLN A 195 -11.66 6.45 10.34
CA GLN A 195 -12.16 7.77 10.74
C GLN A 195 -13.17 7.69 11.89
N ARG A 196 -14.08 6.71 11.87
CA ARG A 196 -15.06 6.48 12.94
C ARG A 196 -14.37 6.19 14.28
N LYS A 197 -13.24 5.48 14.26
CA LYS A 197 -12.50 5.09 15.47
C LYS A 197 -11.57 6.18 15.99
N HIS A 198 -10.85 6.87 15.11
CA HIS A 198 -9.76 7.78 15.50
C HIS A 198 -10.13 9.27 15.43
N ARG A 199 -11.22 9.60 14.72
CA ARG A 199 -11.75 10.98 14.55
C ARG A 199 -10.68 11.97 14.11
N GLU A 200 -9.92 11.61 13.08
CA GLU A 200 -8.85 12.46 12.55
C GLU A 200 -9.43 13.69 11.85
N ASP A 201 -8.89 14.88 12.14
CA ASP A 201 -9.30 16.13 11.49
C ASP A 201 -8.42 16.43 10.27
N ASN A 202 -8.46 15.52 9.30
CA ASN A 202 -7.70 15.67 8.05
C ASN A 202 -8.65 15.86 6.85
N GLY A 203 -8.42 16.91 6.07
CA GLY A 203 -9.26 17.27 4.92
C GLY A 203 -9.24 16.25 3.79
N VAL A 204 -8.06 15.66 3.49
CA VAL A 204 -7.91 14.62 2.45
C VAL A 204 -8.69 13.37 2.85
N LEU A 205 -8.53 12.89 4.08
CA LEU A 205 -9.26 11.72 4.60
C LEU A 205 -10.78 11.92 4.49
N LYS A 206 -11.30 13.05 4.98
CA LYS A 206 -12.74 13.37 4.89
C LYS A 206 -13.21 13.46 3.45
N HIS A 207 -12.40 14.04 2.56
CA HIS A 207 -12.73 14.17 1.15
C HIS A 207 -12.84 12.80 0.46
N LEU A 208 -11.85 11.92 0.65
CA LEU A 208 -11.85 10.56 0.07
C LEU A 208 -13.08 9.75 0.52
N ILE A 209 -13.41 9.80 1.81
CA ILE A 209 -14.62 9.14 2.35
C ILE A 209 -15.88 9.70 1.69
N ARG A 210 -16.01 11.04 1.63
CA ARG A 210 -17.20 11.70 1.06
C ARG A 210 -17.38 11.39 -0.42
N VAL A 211 -16.31 11.48 -1.22
CA VAL A 211 -16.37 11.21 -2.68
C VAL A 211 -16.64 9.73 -2.92
N GLY A 212 -16.00 8.84 -2.16
CA GLY A 212 -16.26 7.41 -2.21
C GLY A 212 -17.72 7.05 -1.95
N ASP A 213 -18.32 7.61 -0.89
CA ASP A 213 -19.74 7.41 -0.57
C ASP A 213 -20.66 7.97 -1.66
N SER A 214 -20.34 9.15 -2.18
CA SER A 214 -21.09 9.78 -3.28
C SER A 214 -21.00 9.01 -4.60
N SER A 215 -19.89 8.31 -4.85
CA SER A 215 -19.67 7.54 -6.08
C SER A 215 -20.58 6.30 -6.20
N ARG A 216 -21.19 5.86 -5.10
CA ARG A 216 -22.18 4.77 -5.09
C ARG A 216 -23.56 5.22 -5.54
N VAL A 217 -23.80 6.52 -5.64
CA VAL A 217 -25.03 7.06 -6.23
C VAL A 217 -24.90 6.92 -7.74
N PRO A 218 -25.82 6.21 -8.42
CA PRO A 218 -25.84 6.17 -9.88
C PRO A 218 -25.81 7.60 -10.43
N TYR A 219 -24.93 7.86 -11.39
CA TYR A 219 -24.85 9.16 -12.04
C TYR A 219 -26.23 9.52 -12.61
N PRO A 220 -26.82 10.68 -12.29
CA PRO A 220 -28.13 11.03 -12.78
C PRO A 220 -27.99 11.51 -14.22
N PHE A 221 -27.97 10.59 -15.18
CA PHE A 221 -28.65 10.89 -16.43
C PHE A 221 -30.12 10.66 -16.15
N GLY A 222 -30.78 11.74 -15.71
CA GLY A 222 -32.22 11.83 -15.79
C GLY A 222 -32.64 11.37 -17.18
N ALA A 223 -33.58 10.44 -17.23
CA ALA A 223 -34.38 10.26 -18.42
C ALA A 223 -34.95 11.64 -18.76
N ILE A 224 -34.37 12.30 -19.76
CA ILE A 224 -35.07 13.34 -20.49
C ILE A 224 -36.15 12.56 -21.23
N ALA A 225 -37.33 12.55 -20.62
CA ALA A 225 -38.58 12.12 -21.25
C ALA A 225 -38.97 13.14 -22.33
#